data_AF-A0A3C0I760-F1
#
_entry.id   AF-A0A3C0I760-F1
#
_cell.length_a   1.000
_cell.length_b   1.000
_cell.length_c   1.000
_cell.angle_alpha   90.00
_cell.angle_beta   90.00
_cell.angle_gamma   90.00
#
_symmetry.space_group_name_H-M   'P 1'
#
loop_
_entity.id
_entity.type
_entity.pdbx_description
1 polymer ?
#
loop_
_entity_poly.entity_id
_entity_poly.type
_entity_poly.pdbx_seq_one_letter_code
_entity_poly.pdbx_strand_id
1 'polypeptide(L)'
;MKESNMNKKISEAIVMHNHWKFDLKNAIETGQSAFTVNDIQNPHFCVLGRWLDTVEGKSLSDYSQLLELHEIFHHEAGKILHLALTGQPSQAIAKMQLGSLFSQLSSQLIDKLATMNPKMGEAIVMHNRWKFDLKEAIATGQSHIIVEDAQNHLLCSFGKWLYSAEGIILPNYLELVEVHSEFHKEAAKILSLALTGESSEAIARMQLGSYFSRISSNLIDKLAEIGQ
;
A
#
# COMPACT_ATOMS: atom_id res chain seq x y z
N MET A 1 25.34 0.78 -11.28
CA MET A 1 24.70 2.04 -11.73
C MET A 1 23.30 1.82 -12.29
N LYS A 2 23.09 0.96 -13.31
CA LYS A 2 21.74 0.70 -13.87
C LYS A 2 20.74 0.11 -12.85
N GLU A 3 21.16 -0.91 -12.09
CA GLU A 3 20.32 -1.57 -11.08
C GLU A 3 19.91 -0.64 -9.93
N SER A 4 20.83 0.20 -9.44
CA SER A 4 20.54 1.21 -8.40
C SER A 4 19.57 2.29 -8.90
N ASN A 5 19.67 2.70 -10.17
CA ASN A 5 18.71 3.64 -10.77
C ASN A 5 17.31 3.01 -10.91
N MET A 6 17.23 1.75 -11.33
CA MET A 6 15.98 1.01 -11.43
C MET A 6 15.30 0.84 -10.07
N ASN A 7 16.04 0.43 -9.03
CA ASN A 7 15.50 0.28 -7.68
C ASN A 7 14.94 1.61 -7.16
N LYS A 8 15.64 2.73 -7.40
CA LYS A 8 15.13 4.05 -7.06
C LYS A 8 13.82 4.38 -7.76
N LYS A 9 13.69 4.09 -9.06
CA LYS A 9 12.46 4.32 -9.84
C LYS A 9 11.29 3.48 -9.32
N ILE A 10 11.57 2.23 -8.96
CA ILE A 10 10.59 1.33 -8.35
C ILE A 10 10.13 1.88 -6.99
N SER A 11 11.06 2.27 -6.12
CA SER A 11 10.75 2.84 -4.82
C SER A 11 9.92 4.13 -4.92
N GLU A 12 10.30 5.05 -5.81
CA GLU A 12 9.53 6.26 -6.11
C GLU A 12 8.10 5.91 -6.57
N ALA A 13 7.95 4.91 -7.44
CA ALA A 13 6.65 4.47 -7.93
C ALA A 13 5.80 3.86 -6.81
N ILE A 14 6.36 3.04 -5.92
CA ILE A 14 5.65 2.45 -4.78
C ILE A 14 5.10 3.56 -3.88
N VAL A 15 5.94 4.52 -3.47
CA VAL A 15 5.52 5.63 -2.58
C VAL A 15 4.39 6.44 -3.22
N MET A 16 4.57 6.88 -4.47
CA MET A 16 3.54 7.66 -5.16
C MET A 16 2.21 6.90 -5.27
N HIS A 17 2.23 5.61 -5.61
CA HIS A 17 1.01 4.83 -5.77
C HIS A 17 0.37 4.40 -4.45
N ASN A 18 1.17 4.30 -3.39
CA ASN A 18 0.67 4.12 -2.04
C ASN A 18 -0.11 5.36 -1.55
N HIS A 19 0.23 6.56 -2.04
CA HIS A 19 -0.38 7.83 -1.65
C HIS A 19 -1.64 8.20 -2.42
N TRP A 20 -1.83 7.68 -3.64
CA TRP A 20 -3.04 7.92 -4.46
C TRP A 20 -4.36 7.70 -3.71
N LYS A 21 -4.41 6.73 -2.78
CA LYS A 21 -5.60 6.47 -1.95
C LYS A 21 -5.94 7.65 -1.02
N PHE A 22 -4.95 8.42 -0.57
CA PHE A 22 -5.18 9.61 0.25
C PHE A 22 -5.57 10.81 -0.61
N ASP A 23 -4.96 10.96 -1.79
CA ASP A 23 -5.31 12.02 -2.73
C ASP A 23 -6.76 11.89 -3.21
N LEU A 24 -7.18 10.68 -3.58
CA LEU A 24 -8.57 10.40 -3.95
C LEU A 24 -9.53 10.58 -2.77
N LYS A 25 -9.14 10.16 -1.55
CA LYS A 25 -9.94 10.43 -0.35
C LYS A 25 -10.12 11.93 -0.13
N ASN A 26 -9.05 12.71 -0.23
CA ASN A 26 -9.11 14.17 -0.08
C ASN A 26 -10.01 14.78 -1.16
N ALA A 27 -9.95 14.30 -2.40
CA ALA A 27 -10.85 14.74 -3.46
C ALA A 27 -12.32 14.43 -3.17
N ILE A 28 -12.61 13.25 -2.60
CA ILE A 28 -13.96 12.88 -2.17
C ILE A 28 -14.48 13.81 -1.06
N GLU A 29 -13.62 14.15 -0.10
CA GLU A 29 -14.00 14.97 1.06
C GLU A 29 -14.18 16.46 0.69
N THR A 30 -13.37 16.96 -0.23
CA THR A 30 -13.31 18.38 -0.58
C THR A 30 -14.08 18.72 -1.86
N GLY A 31 -14.35 17.72 -2.71
CA GLY A 31 -14.82 17.94 -4.08
C GLY A 31 -13.78 18.62 -4.97
N GLN A 32 -12.50 18.63 -4.59
CA GLN A 32 -11.42 19.32 -5.27
C GLN A 32 -10.24 18.40 -5.56
N SER A 33 -9.53 18.66 -6.65
CA SER A 33 -8.33 17.91 -7.03
C SER A 33 -7.38 18.81 -7.80
N ALA A 34 -6.08 18.62 -7.59
CA ALA A 34 -5.04 19.28 -8.38
C ALA A 34 -4.95 18.73 -9.82
N PHE A 35 -5.47 17.51 -10.03
CA PHE A 35 -5.49 16.83 -11.33
C PHE A 35 -6.91 16.72 -11.87
N THR A 36 -7.06 16.76 -13.19
CA THR A 36 -8.32 16.44 -13.85
C THR A 36 -8.52 14.93 -13.96
N VAL A 37 -9.75 14.50 -14.27
CA VAL A 37 -10.04 13.07 -14.55
C VAL A 37 -9.18 12.56 -15.71
N ASN A 38 -8.98 13.36 -16.75
CA ASN A 38 -8.17 12.99 -17.90
C ASN A 38 -6.68 12.85 -17.55
N ASP A 39 -6.16 13.70 -16.66
CA ASP A 39 -4.78 13.60 -16.18
C ASP A 39 -4.55 12.29 -15.43
N ILE A 40 -5.48 11.91 -14.55
CA ILE A 40 -5.40 10.64 -13.80
C ILE A 40 -5.60 9.44 -14.73
N GLN A 41 -6.53 9.50 -15.69
CA GLN A 41 -6.78 8.38 -16.60
C GLN A 41 -5.68 8.18 -17.64
N ASN A 42 -4.80 9.16 -17.85
CA ASN A 42 -3.63 9.00 -18.70
C ASN A 42 -2.50 8.32 -17.91
N PRO A 43 -2.27 7.00 -18.09
CA PRO A 43 -1.24 6.28 -17.33
C PRO A 43 0.16 6.83 -17.63
N HIS A 44 0.40 7.38 -18.82
CA HIS A 44 1.68 7.96 -19.21
C HIS A 44 1.98 9.31 -18.54
N PHE A 45 0.99 9.91 -17.86
CA PHE A 45 1.16 11.19 -17.17
C PHE A 45 1.94 11.06 -15.85
N CYS A 46 1.95 9.89 -15.21
CA CYS A 46 2.66 9.71 -13.95
C CYS A 46 4.16 9.39 -14.18
N VAL A 47 4.97 9.46 -13.12
CA VAL A 47 6.43 9.18 -13.21
C VAL A 47 6.69 7.72 -13.65
N LEU A 48 5.91 6.77 -13.14
CA LEU A 48 6.00 5.35 -13.51
C LEU A 48 5.68 5.16 -15.00
N GLY A 49 4.55 5.69 -15.49
CA GLY A 49 4.16 5.61 -16.89
C GLY A 49 5.20 6.19 -17.84
N ARG A 50 5.70 7.39 -17.55
CA ARG A 50 6.79 7.98 -18.35
C ARG A 50 8.04 7.11 -18.37
N TRP A 51 8.36 6.44 -17.27
CA TRP A 51 9.49 5.52 -17.22
C TRP A 51 9.22 4.23 -18.02
N LEU A 52 8.02 3.67 -17.93
CA LEU A 52 7.58 2.52 -18.72
C LEU A 52 7.61 2.81 -20.23
N ASP A 53 7.45 4.05 -20.67
CA ASP A 53 7.57 4.42 -22.08
C ASP A 53 9.01 4.38 -22.62
N THR A 54 10.02 4.39 -21.74
CA THR A 54 11.43 4.35 -22.12
C THR A 54 11.88 2.96 -22.54
N VAL A 55 13.04 2.87 -23.21
CA VAL A 55 13.68 1.59 -23.56
C VAL A 55 14.01 0.79 -22.31
N GLU A 56 14.40 1.46 -21.22
CA GLU A 56 14.72 0.81 -19.94
C GLU A 56 13.46 0.18 -19.32
N GLY A 57 12.36 0.93 -19.21
CA GLY A 57 11.09 0.39 -18.69
C GLY A 57 10.54 -0.76 -19.54
N LYS A 58 10.62 -0.65 -20.86
CA LYS A 58 10.21 -1.71 -21.81
C LYS A 58 11.07 -2.98 -21.72
N SER A 59 12.24 -2.93 -21.08
CA SER A 59 13.12 -4.09 -20.93
C SER A 59 12.82 -4.94 -19.69
N LEU A 60 11.86 -4.54 -18.85
CA LEU A 60 11.43 -5.32 -17.68
C LEU A 60 10.85 -6.68 -18.11
N SER A 61 11.23 -7.75 -17.42
CA SER A 61 10.76 -9.11 -17.73
C SER A 61 9.24 -9.25 -17.68
N ASP A 62 8.60 -8.50 -16.78
CA ASP A 62 7.14 -8.52 -16.58
C ASP A 62 6.46 -7.22 -17.08
N TYR A 63 7.07 -6.54 -18.06
CA TYR A 63 6.60 -5.26 -18.58
C TYR A 63 5.11 -5.27 -18.94
N SER A 64 4.64 -6.27 -19.70
CA SER A 64 3.25 -6.31 -20.18
C SER A 64 2.24 -6.37 -19.04
N GLN A 65 2.49 -7.21 -18.03
CA GLN A 65 1.62 -7.34 -16.86
C GLN A 65 1.63 -6.07 -16.00
N LEU A 66 2.81 -5.47 -15.80
CA LEU A 66 2.93 -4.22 -15.04
C LEU A 66 2.19 -3.08 -15.76
N LEU A 67 2.34 -2.98 -17.08
CA LEU A 67 1.68 -1.97 -17.90
C LEU A 67 0.15 -2.12 -17.80
N GLU A 68 -0.38 -3.31 -18.07
CA GLU A 68 -1.82 -3.58 -18.00
C GLU A 68 -2.40 -3.23 -16.61
N LEU A 69 -1.76 -3.69 -15.54
CA LEU A 69 -2.18 -3.42 -14.17
C LEU A 69 -2.19 -1.92 -13.85
N HIS A 70 -1.17 -1.21 -14.31
CA HIS A 70 -1.02 0.24 -14.14
C HIS A 70 -2.08 1.03 -14.93
N GLU A 71 -2.39 0.63 -16.16
CA GLU A 71 -3.45 1.24 -16.98
C GLU A 71 -4.83 1.09 -16.33
N ILE A 72 -5.15 -0.13 -15.87
CA ILE A 72 -6.44 -0.42 -15.21
C ILE A 72 -6.54 0.33 -13.88
N PHE A 73 -5.44 0.42 -13.10
CA PHE A 73 -5.37 1.22 -11.88
C PHE A 73 -5.74 2.69 -12.14
N HIS A 74 -5.09 3.32 -13.12
CA HIS A 74 -5.33 4.72 -13.47
C HIS A 74 -6.75 4.96 -13.99
N HIS A 75 -7.28 4.04 -14.79
CA HIS A 75 -8.64 4.12 -15.27
C HIS A 75 -9.67 4.06 -14.12
N GLU A 76 -9.49 3.16 -13.16
CA GLU A 76 -10.37 3.06 -11.98
C GLU A 76 -10.21 4.25 -11.03
N ALA A 77 -8.98 4.74 -10.82
CA ALA A 77 -8.71 5.96 -10.07
C ALA A 77 -9.44 7.17 -10.69
N GLY A 78 -9.43 7.29 -12.02
CA GLY A 78 -10.16 8.34 -12.74
C GLY A 78 -11.68 8.28 -12.55
N LYS A 79 -12.27 7.08 -12.50
CA LYS A 79 -13.70 6.93 -12.18
C LYS A 79 -14.02 7.40 -10.77
N ILE A 80 -13.16 7.09 -9.79
CA ILE A 80 -13.31 7.54 -8.41
C ILE A 80 -13.23 9.06 -8.34
N LEU A 81 -12.24 9.66 -9.01
CA LEU A 81 -12.11 11.11 -9.06
C LEU A 81 -13.34 11.76 -9.73
N HIS A 82 -13.84 11.20 -10.84
CA HIS A 82 -15.05 11.70 -11.48
C HIS A 82 -16.25 11.73 -10.52
N LEU A 83 -16.46 10.66 -9.75
CA LEU A 83 -17.53 10.61 -8.74
C LEU A 83 -17.32 11.66 -7.64
N ALA A 84 -16.07 11.86 -7.20
CA ALA A 84 -15.73 12.88 -6.21
C ALA A 84 -16.07 14.29 -6.71
N LEU A 85 -15.61 14.66 -7.91
CA LEU A 85 -15.77 16.00 -8.48
C LEU A 85 -17.21 16.29 -8.96
N THR A 86 -18.03 15.25 -9.17
CA THR A 86 -19.44 15.39 -9.56
C THR A 86 -20.41 15.31 -8.37
N GLY A 87 -19.90 15.36 -7.14
CA GLY A 87 -20.75 15.39 -5.93
C GLY A 87 -21.39 14.05 -5.60
N GLN A 88 -20.74 12.92 -5.94
CA GLN A 88 -21.21 11.56 -5.67
C GLN A 88 -20.29 10.82 -4.65
N PRO A 89 -20.02 11.39 -3.46
CA PRO A 89 -19.01 10.88 -2.54
C PRO A 89 -19.29 9.47 -2.04
N SER A 90 -20.56 9.09 -1.80
CA SER A 90 -20.90 7.73 -1.33
C SER A 90 -20.51 6.65 -2.33
N GLN A 91 -20.69 6.90 -3.64
CA GLN A 91 -20.28 5.97 -4.69
C GLN A 91 -18.75 5.91 -4.81
N ALA A 92 -18.08 7.05 -4.69
CA ALA A 92 -16.62 7.12 -4.70
C ALA A 92 -16.01 6.34 -3.50
N ILE A 93 -16.56 6.52 -2.29
CA ILE A 93 -16.16 5.80 -1.09
C ILE A 93 -16.31 4.30 -1.28
N ALA A 94 -17.45 3.83 -1.79
CA ALA A 94 -17.67 2.40 -2.05
C ALA A 94 -16.60 1.80 -2.98
N LYS A 95 -16.15 2.57 -3.98
CA LYS A 95 -15.08 2.16 -4.89
C LYS A 95 -13.69 2.15 -4.28
N MET A 96 -13.49 2.78 -3.12
CA MET A 96 -12.20 2.81 -2.41
C MET A 96 -12.16 1.89 -1.19
N GLN A 97 -13.29 1.30 -0.81
CA GLN A 97 -13.36 0.40 0.35
C GLN A 97 -12.42 -0.79 0.19
N LEU A 98 -11.98 -1.35 1.31
CA LEU A 98 -11.07 -2.49 1.31
C LEU A 98 -11.68 -3.68 0.56
N GLY A 99 -10.94 -4.21 -0.41
CA GLY A 99 -11.38 -5.29 -1.30
C GLY A 99 -12.31 -4.86 -2.44
N SER A 100 -12.55 -3.57 -2.64
CA SER A 100 -13.01 -3.02 -3.92
C SER A 100 -11.99 -3.28 -5.04
N LEU A 101 -12.40 -3.08 -6.29
CA LEU A 101 -11.50 -3.20 -7.44
C LEU A 101 -10.27 -2.28 -7.30
N PHE A 102 -10.45 -1.01 -6.94
CA PHE A 102 -9.33 -0.08 -6.76
C PHE A 102 -8.38 -0.54 -5.64
N SER A 103 -8.91 -0.96 -4.50
CA SER A 103 -8.09 -1.48 -3.40
C SER A 103 -7.27 -2.70 -3.81
N GLN A 104 -7.84 -3.60 -4.62
CA GLN A 104 -7.13 -4.78 -5.13
C GLN A 104 -6.04 -4.39 -6.14
N LEU A 105 -6.38 -3.53 -7.11
CA LEU A 105 -5.42 -3.03 -8.11
C LEU A 105 -4.25 -2.29 -7.46
N SER A 106 -4.53 -1.44 -6.47
CA SER A 106 -3.51 -0.71 -5.70
C SER A 106 -2.56 -1.67 -4.99
N SER A 107 -3.09 -2.69 -4.30
CA SER A 107 -2.25 -3.69 -3.65
C SER A 107 -1.44 -4.51 -4.65
N GLN A 108 -2.06 -4.99 -5.73
CA GLN A 108 -1.37 -5.77 -6.76
C GLN A 108 -0.27 -4.96 -7.45
N LEU A 109 -0.49 -3.66 -7.71
CA LEU A 109 0.50 -2.81 -8.35
C LEU A 109 1.70 -2.58 -7.43
N ILE A 110 1.44 -2.28 -6.14
CA ILE A 110 2.50 -2.16 -5.14
C ILE A 110 3.27 -3.47 -5.01
N ASP A 111 2.59 -4.61 -4.93
CA ASP A 111 3.25 -5.91 -4.81
C ASP A 111 4.09 -6.23 -6.05
N LYS A 112 3.57 -5.96 -7.26
CA LYS A 112 4.30 -6.16 -8.52
C LYS A 112 5.55 -5.30 -8.63
N LEU A 113 5.48 -4.05 -8.18
CA LEU A 113 6.65 -3.17 -8.10
C LEU A 113 7.62 -3.66 -7.03
N ALA A 114 7.11 -4.08 -5.88
CA ALA A 114 7.91 -4.55 -4.75
C ALA A 114 8.73 -5.80 -5.12
N THR A 115 8.14 -6.79 -5.82
CA THR A 115 8.87 -8.00 -6.22
C THR A 115 10.03 -7.73 -7.19
N MET A 116 10.05 -6.57 -7.85
CA MET A 116 11.16 -6.13 -8.70
C MET A 116 12.32 -5.52 -7.89
N ASN A 117 12.10 -5.20 -6.60
CA ASN A 117 13.14 -4.73 -5.68
C ASN A 117 13.58 -5.87 -4.73
N PRO A 118 14.75 -6.49 -4.94
CA PRO A 118 15.16 -7.68 -4.20
C PRO A 118 15.48 -7.43 -2.72
N LYS A 119 15.68 -6.17 -2.30
CA LYS A 119 16.06 -5.87 -0.90
C LYS A 119 14.87 -5.90 0.05
N MET A 120 13.79 -5.21 -0.31
CA MET A 120 12.65 -4.97 0.59
C MET A 120 11.31 -5.44 0.00
N GLY A 121 11.33 -6.02 -1.20
CA GLY A 121 10.13 -6.49 -1.89
C GLY A 121 9.28 -7.43 -1.05
N GLU A 122 9.90 -8.45 -0.45
CA GLU A 122 9.19 -9.42 0.38
C GLU A 122 8.55 -8.78 1.62
N ALA A 123 9.27 -7.86 2.29
CA ALA A 123 8.73 -7.15 3.44
C ALA A 123 7.51 -6.31 3.06
N ILE A 124 7.56 -5.60 1.92
CA ILE A 124 6.43 -4.81 1.42
C ILE A 124 5.23 -5.70 1.12
N VAL A 125 5.42 -6.77 0.35
CA VAL A 125 4.33 -7.70 -0.02
C VAL A 125 3.69 -8.32 1.23
N MET A 126 4.50 -8.80 2.18
CA MET A 126 3.99 -9.40 3.42
C MET A 126 3.19 -8.40 4.25
N HIS A 127 3.66 -7.15 4.39
CA HIS A 127 2.93 -6.13 5.14
C HIS A 127 1.69 -5.61 4.42
N ASN A 128 1.69 -5.61 3.08
CA ASN A 128 0.49 -5.27 2.31
C ASN A 128 -0.61 -6.34 2.48
N ARG A 129 -0.20 -7.62 2.61
CA ARG A 129 -1.11 -8.76 2.79
C ARG A 129 -1.93 -8.70 4.09
N TRP A 130 -1.38 -8.15 5.17
CA TRP A 130 -2.08 -8.02 6.46
C TRP A 130 -3.46 -7.38 6.36
N LYS A 131 -3.68 -6.44 5.43
CA LYS A 131 -5.01 -5.84 5.23
C LYS A 131 -6.04 -6.89 4.78
N PHE A 132 -5.63 -7.85 3.98
CA PHE A 132 -6.52 -8.92 3.53
C PHE A 132 -6.74 -9.95 4.64
N ASP A 133 -5.67 -10.34 5.34
CA ASP A 133 -5.78 -11.30 6.45
C ASP A 133 -6.66 -10.75 7.59
N LEU A 134 -6.51 -9.48 7.96
CA LEU A 134 -7.37 -8.82 8.95
C LEU A 134 -8.81 -8.69 8.47
N LYS A 135 -9.04 -8.39 7.18
CA LYS A 135 -10.40 -8.35 6.61
C LYS A 135 -11.06 -9.72 6.66
N GLU A 136 -10.32 -10.78 6.31
CA GLU A 136 -10.79 -12.16 6.39
C GLU A 136 -11.14 -12.52 7.84
N ALA A 137 -10.28 -12.16 8.79
CA ALA A 137 -10.55 -12.37 10.21
C ALA A 137 -11.81 -11.65 10.68
N ILE A 138 -12.02 -10.40 10.26
CA ILE A 138 -13.24 -9.64 10.59
C ILE A 138 -14.49 -10.32 10.01
N ALA A 139 -14.41 -10.83 8.79
CA ALA A 139 -15.53 -11.43 8.09
C ALA A 139 -15.90 -12.83 8.64
N THR A 140 -14.90 -13.59 9.08
CA THR A 140 -15.06 -14.99 9.48
C THR A 140 -15.06 -15.20 10.99
N GLY A 141 -14.55 -14.24 11.76
CA GLY A 141 -14.23 -14.42 13.18
C GLY A 141 -13.09 -15.41 13.43
N GLN A 142 -12.29 -15.73 12.40
CA GLN A 142 -11.24 -16.75 12.46
C GLN A 142 -9.93 -16.23 11.87
N SER A 143 -8.80 -16.69 12.39
CA SER A 143 -7.49 -16.35 11.83
C SER A 143 -6.49 -17.47 12.09
N HIS A 144 -5.55 -17.62 11.16
CA HIS A 144 -4.37 -18.47 11.37
C HIS A 144 -3.28 -17.76 12.19
N ILE A 145 -3.41 -16.44 12.37
CA ILE A 145 -2.49 -15.60 13.13
C ILE A 145 -2.98 -15.50 14.58
N ILE A 146 -2.08 -15.71 15.52
CA ILE A 146 -2.33 -15.55 16.96
C ILE A 146 -2.16 -14.08 17.34
N VAL A 147 -3.03 -13.53 18.19
CA VAL A 147 -3.03 -12.09 18.56
C VAL A 147 -1.71 -11.68 19.22
N GLU A 148 -1.21 -12.52 20.14
CA GLU A 148 0.05 -12.28 20.84
C GLU A 148 1.24 -12.25 19.87
N ASP A 149 1.24 -13.15 18.89
CA ASP A 149 2.28 -13.20 17.85
C ASP A 149 2.17 -12.00 16.90
N ALA A 150 0.94 -11.61 16.53
CA ALA A 150 0.68 -10.42 15.73
C ALA A 150 1.20 -9.14 16.40
N GLN A 151 1.11 -9.06 17.73
CA GLN A 151 1.58 -7.88 18.48
C GLN A 151 3.10 -7.81 18.55
N ASN A 152 3.78 -8.97 18.52
CA ASN A 152 5.22 -9.05 18.63
C ASN A 152 5.90 -8.82 17.27
N HIS A 153 6.19 -7.55 16.96
CA HIS A 153 6.86 -7.14 15.72
C HIS A 153 8.26 -7.76 15.52
N LEU A 154 8.84 -8.45 16.50
CA LEU A 154 10.11 -9.15 16.35
C LEU A 154 9.97 -10.55 15.74
N LEU A 155 8.75 -11.09 15.64
CA LEU A 155 8.53 -12.46 15.14
C LEU A 155 8.47 -12.54 13.62
N CYS A 156 8.09 -11.46 12.93
CA CYS A 156 8.04 -11.43 11.48
C CYS A 156 9.47 -11.41 10.89
N SER A 157 9.62 -11.91 9.65
CA SER A 157 10.94 -11.99 8.99
C SER A 157 11.64 -10.64 8.89
N PHE A 158 10.88 -9.59 8.58
CA PHE A 158 11.40 -8.22 8.55
C PHE A 158 11.84 -7.72 9.93
N GLY A 159 11.08 -8.00 10.98
CA GLY A 159 11.44 -7.65 12.36
C GLY A 159 12.73 -8.32 12.82
N LYS A 160 12.89 -9.62 12.51
CA LYS A 160 14.13 -10.36 12.79
C LYS A 160 15.33 -9.74 12.08
N TRP A 161 15.16 -9.37 10.81
CA TRP A 161 16.19 -8.70 10.03
C TRP A 161 16.48 -7.29 10.54
N LEU A 162 15.47 -6.51 10.90
CA LEU A 162 15.63 -5.13 11.38
C LEU A 162 16.52 -5.06 12.63
N TYR A 163 16.49 -6.09 13.47
CA TYR A 163 17.31 -6.20 14.67
C TYR A 163 18.65 -6.94 14.45
N SER A 164 18.98 -7.33 13.22
CA SER A 164 20.27 -7.91 12.88
C SER A 164 21.36 -6.83 12.79
N ALA A 165 22.63 -7.25 12.64
CA ALA A 165 23.74 -6.33 12.47
C ALA A 165 23.58 -5.40 11.25
N GLU A 166 22.91 -5.88 10.21
CA GLU A 166 22.60 -5.12 8.99
C GLU A 166 21.46 -4.12 9.20
N GLY A 167 20.43 -4.48 9.97
CA GLY A 167 19.29 -3.60 10.21
C GLY A 167 19.59 -2.44 11.16
N ILE A 168 20.37 -2.68 12.22
CA ILE A 168 20.66 -1.67 13.25
C ILE A 168 21.51 -0.49 12.74
N ILE A 169 22.21 -0.66 11.61
CA ILE A 169 23.04 0.39 11.01
C ILE A 169 22.26 1.28 10.03
N LEU A 170 20.96 1.04 9.83
CA LEU A 170 20.13 1.90 8.99
C LEU A 170 20.07 3.33 9.57
N PRO A 171 20.23 4.37 8.72
CA PRO A 171 20.19 5.77 9.19
C PRO A 171 18.88 6.15 9.91
N ASN A 172 17.77 5.51 9.55
CA ASN A 172 16.44 5.71 10.12
C ASN A 172 15.98 4.54 11.01
N TYR A 173 16.90 3.74 11.54
CA TYR A 173 16.60 2.53 12.32
C TYR A 173 15.54 2.73 13.41
N LEU A 174 15.68 3.77 14.24
CA LEU A 174 14.75 4.01 15.36
C LEU A 174 13.33 4.34 14.89
N GLU A 175 13.20 5.20 13.86
CA GLU A 175 11.90 5.55 13.27
C GLU A 175 11.24 4.31 12.64
N LEU A 176 12.03 3.49 11.95
CA LEU A 176 11.54 2.27 11.32
C LEU A 176 11.07 1.23 12.36
N VAL A 177 11.81 1.08 13.46
CA VAL A 177 11.40 0.24 14.61
C VAL A 177 10.08 0.73 15.20
N GLU A 178 9.95 2.05 15.40
CA GLU A 178 8.74 2.65 15.97
C GLU A 178 7.52 2.38 15.08
N VAL A 179 7.57 2.78 13.82
CA VAL A 179 6.46 2.62 12.86
C VAL A 179 6.08 1.14 12.69
N HIS A 180 7.07 0.25 12.63
CA HIS A 180 6.85 -1.19 12.53
C HIS A 180 6.19 -1.77 13.80
N SER A 181 6.64 -1.33 14.98
CA SER A 181 6.05 -1.73 16.26
C SER A 181 4.59 -1.26 16.38
N GLU A 182 4.31 -0.02 15.99
CA GLU A 182 2.97 0.55 15.97
C GLU A 182 2.03 -0.18 15.01
N PHE A 183 2.51 -0.52 13.82
CA PHE A 183 1.77 -1.32 12.86
C PHE A 183 1.30 -2.65 13.47
N HIS A 184 2.22 -3.40 14.06
CA HIS A 184 1.91 -4.70 14.67
C HIS A 184 0.97 -4.58 15.88
N LYS A 185 1.14 -3.57 16.73
CA LYS A 185 0.23 -3.32 17.86
C LYS A 185 -1.20 -3.04 17.39
N GLU A 186 -1.38 -2.18 16.39
CA GLU A 186 -2.71 -1.88 15.88
C GLU A 186 -3.29 -3.07 15.09
N ALA A 187 -2.49 -3.80 14.33
CA ALA A 187 -2.91 -5.02 13.64
C ALA A 187 -3.41 -6.08 14.64
N ALA A 188 -2.68 -6.31 15.73
CA ALA A 188 -3.08 -7.22 16.79
C ALA A 188 -4.38 -6.79 17.47
N LYS A 189 -4.56 -5.48 17.69
CA LYS A 189 -5.81 -4.94 18.24
C LYS A 189 -7.00 -5.18 17.31
N ILE A 190 -6.85 -4.92 16.01
CA ILE A 190 -7.89 -5.20 15.00
C ILE A 190 -8.21 -6.69 14.97
N LEU A 191 -7.18 -7.54 14.99
CA LEU A 191 -7.33 -8.99 15.01
C LEU A 191 -8.07 -9.45 16.26
N SER A 192 -7.73 -8.94 17.44
CA SER A 192 -8.42 -9.26 18.69
C SER A 192 -9.91 -8.93 18.61
N LEU A 193 -10.26 -7.74 18.14
CA LEU A 193 -11.65 -7.32 17.94
C LEU A 193 -12.40 -8.22 16.95
N ALA A 194 -11.72 -8.62 15.86
CA ALA A 194 -12.29 -9.53 14.88
C ALA A 194 -12.63 -10.90 15.49
N LEU A 195 -11.71 -11.46 16.28
CA LEU A 195 -11.87 -12.78 16.91
C LEU A 195 -12.87 -12.78 18.08
N THR A 196 -13.09 -11.63 18.73
CA THR A 196 -14.12 -11.49 19.78
C THR A 196 -15.50 -11.12 19.22
N GLY A 197 -15.65 -11.01 17.90
CA GLY A 197 -16.93 -10.68 17.24
C GLY A 197 -17.27 -9.18 17.24
N GLU A 198 -16.34 -8.31 17.63
CA GLU A 198 -16.49 -6.85 17.59
C GLU A 198 -16.21 -6.28 16.18
N SER A 199 -16.83 -6.88 15.16
CA SER A 199 -16.54 -6.60 13.75
C SER A 199 -16.76 -5.14 13.36
N SER A 200 -17.70 -4.43 13.97
CA SER A 200 -17.96 -3.01 13.65
C SER A 200 -16.79 -2.10 14.03
N GLU A 201 -16.22 -2.28 15.23
CA GLU A 201 -15.04 -1.52 15.68
C GLU A 201 -13.79 -1.93 14.87
N ALA A 202 -13.63 -3.23 14.58
CA ALA A 202 -12.54 -3.70 13.74
C ALA A 202 -12.61 -3.10 12.31
N ILE A 203 -13.79 -3.04 11.70
CA ILE A 203 -14.02 -2.39 10.41
C ILE A 203 -13.66 -0.90 10.49
N ALA A 204 -14.12 -0.19 11.52
CA ALA A 204 -13.82 1.23 11.69
C ALA A 204 -12.30 1.50 11.75
N ARG A 205 -11.56 0.64 12.46
CA ARG A 205 -10.09 0.73 12.55
C ARG A 205 -9.37 0.46 11.23
N MET A 206 -9.98 -0.28 10.30
CA MET A 206 -9.42 -0.54 8.99
C MET A 206 -9.85 0.45 7.89
N GLN A 207 -10.72 1.41 8.21
CA GLN A 207 -11.20 2.37 7.22
C GLN A 207 -10.06 3.21 6.62
N LEU A 208 -10.24 3.64 5.39
CA LEU A 208 -9.29 4.52 4.72
C LEU A 208 -9.12 5.83 5.51
N GLY A 209 -7.87 6.15 5.83
CA GLY A 209 -7.54 7.32 6.64
C GLY A 209 -7.63 7.10 8.15
N SER A 210 -7.95 5.89 8.62
CA SER A 210 -7.79 5.49 10.02
C SER A 210 -6.32 5.51 10.46
N TYR A 211 -6.09 5.32 11.76
CA TYR A 211 -4.73 5.15 12.29
C TYR A 211 -3.98 4.00 11.61
N PHE A 212 -4.59 2.81 11.55
CA PHE A 212 -4.01 1.64 10.87
C PHE A 212 -3.70 1.92 9.40
N SER A 213 -4.61 2.59 8.68
CA SER A 213 -4.42 2.94 7.27
C SER A 213 -3.19 3.84 7.06
N ARG A 214 -2.97 4.81 7.96
CA ARG A 214 -1.84 5.75 7.90
C ARG A 214 -0.52 5.08 8.26
N ILE A 215 -0.46 4.35 9.39
CA ILE A 215 0.78 3.68 9.81
C ILE A 215 1.17 2.56 8.83
N SER A 216 0.20 1.82 8.27
CA SER A 216 0.46 0.84 7.23
C SER A 216 1.02 1.50 5.97
N SER A 217 0.48 2.67 5.59
CA SER A 217 1.03 3.42 4.46
C SER A 217 2.46 3.86 4.71
N ASN A 218 2.72 4.48 5.88
CA ASN A 218 4.03 4.97 6.26
C ASN A 218 5.06 3.84 6.31
N LEU A 219 4.69 2.67 6.84
CA LEU A 219 5.57 1.50 6.86
C LEU A 219 5.97 1.09 5.44
N ILE A 220 5.02 1.03 4.50
CA ILE A 220 5.31 0.68 3.10
C ILE A 220 6.25 1.71 2.46
N ASP A 221 6.06 3.01 2.74
CA ASP A 221 6.94 4.06 2.23
C ASP A 221 8.37 3.89 2.77
N LYS A 222 8.52 3.71 4.09
CA LYS A 222 9.82 3.49 4.72
C LYS A 222 10.51 2.23 4.20
N LEU A 223 9.77 1.14 4.00
CA LEU A 223 10.30 -0.09 3.41
C LEU A 223 10.80 0.14 1.98
N ALA A 224 10.08 0.93 1.18
CA ALA A 224 10.51 1.27 -0.18
C ALA A 224 11.81 2.12 -0.19
N GLU A 225 12.05 2.92 0.84
CA GLU A 225 13.22 3.81 0.94
C GLU A 225 14.54 3.10 1.30
N ILE A 226 14.50 1.98 2.05
CA ILE A 226 15.70 1.25 2.50
C ILE A 226 16.55 0.70 1.32
N GLY A 227 15.97 0.58 0.13
CA GLY A 227 16.60 0.02 -1.06
C GLY A 227 17.26 1.01 -2.03
N GLN A 228 17.17 2.32 -1.78
CA GLN A 228 17.77 3.37 -2.63
C GLN A 228 19.30 3.38 -2.52
#